data_AF-A0A892ZJ98-F1
#
_entry.id   AF-A0A892ZJ98-F1
#
_cell.length_a   1.000
_cell.length_b   1.000
_cell.length_c   1.000
_cell.angle_alpha   90.00
_cell.angle_beta   90.00
_cell.angle_gamma   90.00
#
_symmetry.space_group_name_H-M   'P 1'
#
loop_
_entity.id
_entity.type
_entity.pdbx_description
1 polymer ?
#
loop_
_entity_poly.entity_id
_entity_poly.type
_entity_poly.pdbx_seq_one_letter_code
_entity_poly.pdbx_strand_id
1 'polypeptide(L)'
;MTWSSWWLFVASTLFISATPGPNMLLAFQYGLNYGTRKTLYTLAGLSCGLLILLCLSIAGVSLVSTQMPVVFQALKAVGAVYLLYLGWQAWQAQGAP
;
A
#
# COMPACT_ATOMS: atom_id res chain seq x y z
N MET A 1 20.06 18.00 -1.43
CA MET A 1 18.69 17.98 -1.95
C MET A 1 18.62 18.95 -3.12
N THR A 2 18.77 18.46 -4.34
CA THR A 2 18.78 19.26 -5.58
C THR A 2 17.35 19.72 -5.88
N TRP A 3 17.15 20.96 -6.35
CA TRP A 3 15.81 21.54 -6.63
C TRP A 3 14.96 20.65 -7.56
N SER A 4 15.59 19.91 -8.45
CA SER A 4 14.97 18.92 -9.34
C SER A 4 14.31 17.74 -8.61
N SER A 5 14.85 17.31 -7.46
CA SER A 5 14.26 16.22 -6.67
C SER A 5 12.92 16.61 -6.06
N TRP A 6 12.72 17.91 -5.78
CA TRP A 6 11.46 18.42 -5.24
C TRP A 6 10.32 18.30 -6.26
N TRP A 7 10.57 18.69 -7.51
CA TRP A 7 9.59 18.53 -8.59
C TRP A 7 9.27 17.06 -8.89
N LEU A 8 10.27 16.17 -8.87
CA LEU A 8 10.06 14.73 -9.04
C LEU A 8 9.21 14.13 -7.89
N PHE A 9 9.45 14.57 -6.66
CA PHE A 9 8.67 14.14 -5.50
C PHE A 9 7.20 14.59 -5.61
N VAL A 10 6.96 15.86 -5.95
CA VAL A 10 5.60 16.39 -6.14
C VAL A 10 4.88 15.62 -7.25
N ALA A 11 5.51 15.44 -8.41
CA ALA A 11 4.91 14.71 -9.52
C ALA A 11 4.59 13.25 -9.14
N SER A 12 5.52 12.54 -8.53
CA SER A 12 5.32 11.14 -8.13
C SER A 12 4.22 10.99 -7.09
N THR A 13 4.17 11.91 -6.12
CA THR A 13 3.16 11.89 -5.05
C THR A 13 1.75 12.16 -5.60
N LEU A 14 1.61 13.07 -6.57
CA LEU A 14 0.34 13.32 -7.24
C LEU A 14 -0.15 12.08 -8.01
N PHE A 15 0.73 11.41 -8.75
CA PHE A 15 0.40 10.17 -9.46
C PHE A 15 -0.04 9.04 -8.52
N ILE A 16 0.68 8.86 -7.40
CA ILE A 16 0.36 7.81 -6.42
C ILE A 16 -0.97 8.14 -5.70
N SER A 17 -1.16 9.40 -5.31
CA SER A 17 -2.37 9.85 -4.59
C SER A 17 -3.63 9.79 -5.47
N ALA A 18 -3.48 9.99 -6.79
CA ALA A 18 -4.59 9.87 -7.74
C ALA A 18 -5.10 8.43 -7.89
N THR A 19 -4.37 7.42 -7.42
CA THR A 19 -4.79 6.01 -7.47
C THR A 19 -5.39 5.62 -6.12
N PRO A 20 -6.72 5.73 -5.93
CA PRO A 20 -7.35 5.26 -4.69
C PRO A 20 -7.11 3.75 -4.57
N GLY A 21 -6.29 3.37 -3.59
CA GLY A 21 -5.90 1.98 -3.41
C GLY A 21 -7.07 1.09 -2.98
N PRO A 22 -6.91 -0.24 -3.04
CA PRO A 22 -7.94 -1.21 -2.65
C PRO A 22 -8.46 -0.96 -1.22
N ASN A 23 -7.57 -0.56 -0.31
CA ASN A 23 -7.93 -0.24 1.07
C ASN A 23 -8.84 0.98 1.20
N MET A 24 -8.59 2.04 0.39
CA MET A 24 -9.46 3.21 0.33
C MET A 24 -10.82 2.86 -0.30
N LEU A 25 -10.82 2.07 -1.38
CA LEU A 25 -12.05 1.62 -2.03
C LEU A 25 -12.91 0.77 -1.08
N LEU A 26 -12.29 -0.14 -0.33
CA LEU A 26 -12.99 -0.90 0.70
C LEU A 26 -13.56 0.02 1.78
N ALA A 27 -12.77 0.95 2.33
CA ALA A 27 -13.26 1.90 3.32
C ALA A 27 -14.45 2.75 2.80
N PHE A 28 -14.41 3.19 1.54
CA PHE A 28 -15.51 3.89 0.87
C PHE A 28 -16.76 3.01 0.75
N GLN A 29 -16.63 1.76 0.28
CA GLN A 29 -17.75 0.84 0.16
C GLN A 29 -18.38 0.50 1.52
N TYR A 30 -17.57 0.33 2.57
CA TYR A 30 -18.08 0.12 3.91
C TYR A 30 -18.82 1.38 4.43
N GLY A 31 -18.30 2.57 4.14
CA GLY A 31 -18.95 3.85 4.45
C GLY A 31 -20.33 4.00 3.81
N LEU A 32 -20.46 3.59 2.54
CA LEU A 32 -21.71 3.64 1.79
C LEU A 32 -22.73 2.60 2.24
N ASN A 33 -22.29 1.37 2.58
CA ASN A 33 -23.20 0.27 2.92
C ASN A 33 -23.63 0.22 4.39
N TYR A 34 -22.79 0.65 5.33
CA TYR A 34 -23.02 0.45 6.78
C TYR A 34 -23.22 1.75 7.58
N GLY A 35 -23.14 2.91 6.92
CA GLY A 35 -23.32 4.23 7.52
C GLY A 35 -22.08 4.73 8.28
N THR A 36 -21.98 6.05 8.45
CA THR A 36 -20.77 6.74 8.96
C THR A 36 -20.36 6.28 10.36
N ARG A 37 -21.30 6.12 11.30
CA ARG A 37 -20.98 5.75 12.69
C ARG A 37 -20.34 4.37 12.84
N LYS A 38 -20.86 3.34 12.16
CA LYS A 38 -20.29 1.97 12.25
C LYS A 38 -18.96 1.90 11.50
N THR A 39 -18.87 2.59 10.37
CA THR A 39 -17.65 2.64 9.54
C THR A 39 -16.48 3.28 10.29
N LEU A 40 -16.72 4.29 11.14
CA LEU A 40 -15.65 4.91 11.94
C LEU A 40 -14.95 3.91 12.89
N TYR A 41 -15.71 3.03 13.55
CA TYR A 41 -15.12 1.99 14.41
C TYR A 41 -14.33 0.98 13.58
N THR A 42 -14.83 0.59 12.41
CA THR A 42 -14.12 -0.31 11.48
C THR A 42 -12.84 0.32 10.95
N LEU A 43 -12.87 1.62 10.60
CA LEU A 43 -11.71 2.42 10.17
C LEU A 43 -10.67 2.55 11.28
N ALA A 44 -11.10 2.74 12.53
CA ALA A 44 -10.21 2.80 13.68
C ALA A 44 -9.51 1.46 13.91
N GLY A 45 -10.26 0.35 13.83
CA GLY A 45 -9.70 -1.01 13.89
C GLY A 45 -8.73 -1.29 12.74
N LEU A 46 -9.08 -0.88 11.53
CA LEU A 46 -8.24 -1.03 10.34
C LEU A 46 -6.94 -0.22 10.47
N SER A 47 -7.03 1.02 10.95
CA SER A 47 -5.85 1.87 11.22
C SER A 47 -4.95 1.27 12.29
N CYS A 48 -5.53 0.75 13.38
CA CYS A 48 -4.78 0.08 14.43
C CYS A 48 -4.09 -1.19 13.93
N GLY A 49 -4.80 -2.02 13.16
CA GLY A 49 -4.23 -3.22 12.52
C GLY A 49 -3.09 -2.88 11.57
N LEU A 50 -3.24 -1.83 10.76
CA LEU A 50 -2.18 -1.34 9.87
C LEU A 50 -0.95 -0.84 10.65
N LEU A 51 -1.14 -0.13 11.77
CA LEU A 51 -0.05 0.30 12.63
C LEU A 51 0.71 -0.88 13.25
N ILE A 52 -0.02 -1.87 13.77
CA ILE A 52 0.59 -3.09 14.33
C ILE A 52 1.38 -3.83 13.24
N LEU A 53 0.77 -4.03 12.08
CA LEU A 53 1.43 -4.67 10.92
C LEU A 53 2.70 -3.91 10.51
N LEU A 54 2.64 -2.57 10.46
CA LEU A 54 3.78 -1.71 10.13
C LEU A 54 4.92 -1.89 11.15
N CYS A 55 4.61 -1.82 12.44
CA CYS A 55 5.58 -2.01 13.52
C CYS A 55 6.24 -3.39 13.45
N LEU A 56 5.43 -4.45 13.26
CA LEU A 56 5.93 -5.82 13.10
C LEU A 56 6.82 -5.95 11.84
N SER A 57 6.41 -5.32 10.74
CA SER A 57 7.16 -5.33 9.49
C SER A 57 8.52 -4.66 9.63
N ILE A 58 8.59 -3.46 10.22
CA ILE A 58 9.85 -2.74 10.45
C ILE A 58 10.78 -3.57 11.34
N ALA A 59 10.25 -4.11 12.45
CA ALA A 59 11.01 -4.96 13.36
C ALA A 59 11.54 -6.21 12.65
N GLY A 60 10.69 -6.95 11.92
CA GLY A 60 11.08 -8.17 11.21
C GLY A 60 12.05 -7.93 10.05
N VAL A 61 11.80 -6.90 9.24
CA VAL A 61 12.65 -6.55 8.09
C VAL A 61 14.05 -6.12 8.54
N SER A 62 14.18 -5.42 9.66
CA SER A 62 15.48 -5.02 10.20
C SER A 62 16.38 -6.22 10.57
N LEU A 63 15.78 -7.29 11.10
CA LEU A 63 16.50 -8.53 11.43
C LEU A 63 16.92 -9.31 10.17
N VAL A 64 16.01 -9.46 9.21
CA VAL A 64 16.28 -10.19 7.96
C VAL A 64 17.31 -9.45 7.10
N SER A 65 17.26 -8.12 7.04
CA SER A 65 18.19 -7.32 6.24
C SER A 65 19.63 -7.37 6.76
N THR A 66 19.85 -7.60 8.05
CA THR A 66 21.20 -7.65 8.65
C THR A 66 21.80 -9.05 8.63
N GLN A 67 20.99 -10.09 8.81
CA GLN A 67 21.48 -11.48 8.85
C GLN A 67 21.52 -12.17 7.47
N MET A 68 20.59 -11.87 6.56
CA MET A 68 20.48 -12.57 5.27
C MET A 68 20.14 -11.62 4.10
N PRO A 69 21.13 -10.90 3.56
CA PRO A 69 20.91 -9.93 2.48
C PRO A 69 20.39 -10.56 1.18
N VAL A 70 20.79 -11.81 0.87
CA VAL A 70 20.32 -12.52 -0.34
C VAL A 70 18.82 -12.83 -0.26
N VAL A 71 18.34 -13.29 0.90
CA VAL A 71 16.91 -13.58 1.12
C VAL A 71 16.09 -12.31 1.04
N PHE A 72 16.58 -11.20 1.59
CA PHE A 72 15.92 -9.90 1.49
C PHE A 72 15.82 -9.40 0.03
N GLN A 73 16.87 -9.58 -0.77
CA GLN A 73 16.83 -9.25 -2.19
C GLN A 73 15.85 -10.13 -2.97
N ALA A 74 15.84 -11.45 -2.72
CA ALA A 74 14.88 -12.36 -3.34
C ALA A 74 13.44 -11.99 -2.97
N LEU A 75 13.17 -11.70 -1.69
CA LEU A 75 11.87 -11.25 -1.22
C LEU A 75 11.42 -9.96 -1.91
N LYS A 76 12.33 -8.98 -2.05
CA LYS A 76 12.08 -7.74 -2.80
C LYS A 76 11.74 -8.02 -4.27
N ALA A 77 12.49 -8.90 -4.93
CA ALA A 77 12.25 -9.25 -6.32
C ALA A 77 10.88 -9.94 -6.50
N VAL A 78 10.56 -10.91 -5.64
CA VAL A 78 9.24 -11.58 -5.64
C VAL A 78 8.12 -10.57 -5.39
N GLY A 79 8.29 -9.68 -4.41
CA GLY A 79 7.33 -8.61 -4.13
C GLY A 79 7.12 -7.67 -5.32
N ALA A 80 8.20 -7.29 -6.02
CA ALA A 80 8.11 -6.46 -7.22
C ALA A 80 7.34 -7.17 -8.36
N VAL A 81 7.63 -8.46 -8.61
CA VAL A 81 6.89 -9.27 -9.60
C VAL A 81 5.41 -9.39 -9.22
N TYR A 82 5.12 -9.60 -7.93
CA TYR A 82 3.75 -9.68 -7.45
C TYR A 82 2.98 -8.36 -7.62
N LEU A 83 3.62 -7.22 -7.37
CA LEU A 83 3.03 -5.90 -7.61
C LEU A 83 2.81 -5.62 -9.10
N LEU A 84 3.73 -6.04 -9.98
CA LEU A 84 3.53 -5.96 -11.43
C LEU A 84 2.31 -6.80 -11.88
N TYR A 85 2.17 -8.01 -11.33
CA TYR A 85 1.01 -8.87 -11.57
C TYR A 85 -0.29 -8.22 -11.11
N LEU A 86 -0.33 -7.68 -9.88
CA LEU A 86 -1.52 -6.98 -9.36
C LEU A 86 -1.83 -5.72 -10.17
N GLY A 87 -0.82 -4.96 -10.60
CA GLY A 87 -1.00 -3.79 -11.47
C GLY A 87 -1.60 -4.18 -12.82
N TRP A 88 -1.11 -5.26 -13.43
CA TRP A 88 -1.67 -5.82 -14.66
C TRP A 88 -3.11 -6.30 -14.49
N GLN A 89 -3.42 -6.94 -13.36
CA GLN A 89 -4.79 -7.35 -13.03
C GLN A 89 -5.72 -6.15 -12.82
N ALA A 90 -5.25 -5.09 -12.16
CA ALA A 90 -6.00 -3.86 -11.96
C ALA A 90 -6.33 -3.15 -13.29
N TRP A 91 -5.39 -3.12 -14.24
CA TRP A 91 -5.63 -2.61 -15.59
C TRP A 91 -6.67 -3.42 -16.36
N GLN A 92 -6.64 -4.75 -16.26
CA GLN A 92 -7.66 -5.60 -16.89
C GLN A 92 -9.04 -5.43 -16.24
N ALA A 93 -9.11 -5.26 -14.91
CA ALA A 93 -10.37 -5.09 -14.20
C ALA A 93 -11.09 -3.79 -14.56
N GLN A 94 -10.37 -2.74 -14.97
CA GLN A 94 -10.96 -1.49 -15.51
C GLN A 94 -11.52 -1.65 -16.94
N GLY A 95 -11.24 -2.76 -17.62
CA GLY A 95 -11.74 -3.06 -18.97
C GLY A 95 -12.95 -3.99 -19.04
N ALA A 96 -13.49 -4.45 -17.91
CA ALA A 96 -14.74 -5.24 -17.89
C ALA A 96 -15.96 -4.30 -17.76
N PRO A 97 -16.96 -4.40 -18.66
CA PRO A 97 -18.16 -3.56 -18.65
C PRO A 97 -19.03 -3.73 -17.40
#